data_AF-A0A060BPZ7-F1
#
_entry.id   AF-A0A060BPZ7-F1
#
_cell.length_a   1.000
_cell.length_b   1.000
_cell.length_c   1.000
_cell.angle_alpha   90.00
_cell.angle_beta   90.00
_cell.angle_gamma   90.00
#
_symmetry.space_group_name_H-M   'P 1'
#
loop_
_entity.id
_entity.type
_entity.pdbx_description
1 polymer ?
#
loop_
_entity_poly.entity_id
_entity_poly.type
_entity_poly.pdbx_seq_one_letter_code
_entity_poly.pdbx_strand_id
1 'polypeptide(L)' 'MVHGRAGDGDQITEVTRQGLALESVAEGVGVYSGTVALERPGSFGYTVRVTPHHALLATPAELGLIAVAD' A
#
# COMPACT_ATOMS: atom_id res chain seq x y z
N MET A 1 -0.29 1.24 -1.17
CA MET A 1 -1.72 1.59 -1.36
C MET A 1 -2.40 0.57 -2.24
N VAL A 2 -3.67 0.30 -1.96
CA VAL A 2 -4.58 -0.49 -2.79
C VAL A 2 -5.80 0.37 -3.07
N HIS A 3 -6.21 0.51 -4.33
CA HIS A 3 -7.34 1.37 -4.70
C HIS A 3 -8.15 0.78 -5.86
N GLY A 4 -9.38 1.25 -6.03
CA GLY A 4 -10.28 0.78 -7.07
C GLY A 4 -11.69 1.34 -6.90
N ARG A 5 -12.65 0.67 -7.52
CA ARG A 5 -14.07 1.04 -7.41
C ARG A 5 -14.64 0.56 -6.09
N ALA A 6 -15.20 1.47 -5.31
CA ALA A 6 -15.93 1.09 -4.09
C ALA A 6 -17.29 0.49 -4.46
N GLY A 7 -17.56 -0.71 -3.95
CA GLY A 7 -18.81 -1.44 -4.09
C GLY A 7 -19.53 -1.62 -2.75
N ASP A 8 -20.52 -2.49 -2.74
CA ASP A 8 -21.31 -2.77 -1.54
C ASP A 8 -20.48 -3.53 -0.48
N GLY A 9 -20.87 -3.38 0.78
CA GLY A 9 -20.26 -4.14 1.89
C GLY A 9 -18.79 -3.80 2.14
N ASP A 10 -18.39 -2.54 1.92
CA ASP A 10 -17.01 -2.04 2.11
C ASP A 10 -15.97 -2.74 1.22
N GLN A 11 -16.42 -3.25 0.06
CA GLN A 11 -15.55 -3.92 -0.89
C GLN A 11 -14.92 -2.96 -1.90
N ILE A 12 -13.66 -3.22 -2.24
CA ILE A 12 -12.95 -2.54 -3.33
C ILE A 12 -12.79 -3.55 -4.48
N THR A 13 -13.30 -3.17 -5.65
CA THR A 13 -13.26 -3.95 -6.90
C THR A 13 -12.37 -3.25 -7.93
N GLU A 14 -11.99 -3.95 -9.02
CA GLU A 14 -11.08 -3.41 -10.05
C GLU A 14 -9.76 -2.90 -9.45
N VAL A 15 -9.20 -3.71 -8.54
CA VAL A 15 -8.11 -3.29 -7.65
C VAL A 15 -6.80 -3.07 -8.40
N THR A 16 -6.21 -1.89 -8.18
CA THR A 16 -4.82 -1.56 -8.53
C THR A 16 -3.99 -1.40 -7.26
N ARG A 17 -2.74 -1.89 -7.30
CA ARG A 17 -1.77 -1.76 -6.20
C ARG A 17 -0.70 -0.76 -6.62
N GLN A 18 -0.41 0.19 -5.74
CA GLN A 18 0.58 1.24 -5.97
C GLN A 18 1.47 1.39 -4.73
N GLY A 19 2.79 1.35 -4.93
CA GLY A 19 3.74 1.71 -3.89
C GLY A 19 3.63 3.19 -3.54
N LEU A 20 3.79 3.55 -2.27
CA LEU A 20 3.89 4.93 -1.85
C LEU A 20 5.38 5.28 -1.70
N ALA A 21 5.76 6.47 -2.13
CA ALA A 21 7.12 6.96 -2.00
C ALA A 21 7.32 7.56 -0.60
N LEU A 22 8.48 7.33 0.00
CA LEU A 22 8.89 8.06 1.19
C LEU A 22 9.13 9.53 0.82
N GLU A 23 8.38 10.42 1.43
CA GLU A 23 8.45 11.87 1.19
C GLU A 23 9.37 12.56 2.19
N SER A 24 9.23 12.21 3.47
CA SER A 24 10.06 12.80 4.53
C SER A 24 10.21 11.85 5.71
N VAL A 25 11.23 12.11 6.54
CA VAL A 25 11.45 11.44 7.81
C VAL A 25 11.71 12.50 8.87
N ALA A 26 10.92 12.50 9.94
CA ALA A 26 11.09 13.38 11.10
C ALA A 26 10.91 12.56 12.37
N GLU A 27 11.84 12.68 13.31
CA GLU A 27 11.77 12.01 14.63
C GLU A 27 11.53 10.49 14.53
N GLY A 28 12.09 9.84 13.50
CA GLY A 28 11.90 8.41 13.25
C GLY A 28 10.56 8.02 12.63
N VAL A 29 9.69 8.99 12.31
CA VAL A 29 8.43 8.80 11.60
C VAL A 29 8.60 9.15 10.12
N GLY A 30 8.33 8.18 9.25
CA GLY A 30 8.33 8.38 7.80
C GLY A 30 6.96 8.76 7.26
N VAL A 31 6.89 9.81 6.46
CA VAL A 31 5.70 10.18 5.68
C VAL A 31 5.80 9.53 4.31
N TYR A 32 4.79 8.74 3.94
CA TYR A 32 4.71 8.10 2.63
C TYR A 32 3.54 8.68 1.83
N SER A 33 3.79 9.08 0.59
CA SER A 33 2.78 9.70 -0.26
C SER A 33 2.76 9.11 -1.67
N GLY A 34 1.66 9.35 -2.37
CA GLY A 34 1.42 8.90 -3.73
C GLY A 34 0.17 9.55 -4.28
N THR A 35 0.11 9.68 -5.59
CA THR A 35 -1.03 10.31 -6.29
C THR A 35 -1.77 9.26 -7.10
N VAL A 36 -3.10 9.32 -7.07
CA VAL A 36 -3.98 8.51 -7.91
C VAL A 36 -4.83 9.45 -8.76
N ALA A 37 -4.80 9.26 -10.08
CA ALA A 37 -5.68 9.98 -10.98
C ALA A 37 -7.06 9.29 -11.03
N LEU A 38 -8.13 10.05 -10.86
CA LEU A 38 -9.50 9.53 -10.99
C LEU A 38 -9.94 9.66 -12.45
N GLU A 39 -9.84 8.56 -13.19
CA GLU A 39 -10.15 8.52 -14.63
C GLU A 39 -11.65 8.40 -14.94
N ARG A 40 -12.47 8.14 -13.92
CA ARG A 40 -13.90 7.83 -14.07
C ARG A 40 -14.72 8.50 -12.95
N PRO A 41 -15.92 9.03 -13.24
CA PRO A 41 -16.83 9.52 -12.21
C PRO A 41 -17.40 8.36 -11.38
N GLY A 42 -17.68 8.62 -10.11
CA GLY A 42 -18.32 7.65 -9.20
C GLY A 42 -17.55 7.46 -7.90
N SER A 43 -17.90 6.40 -7.18
CA SER A 43 -17.30 6.03 -5.91
C SER A 43 -15.86 5.53 -6.08
N PHE A 44 -14.97 5.99 -5.19
CA PHE A 44 -13.57 5.60 -5.16
C PHE A 44 -13.24 5.00 -3.80
N GLY A 45 -12.70 3.78 -3.80
CA GLY A 45 -12.29 3.07 -2.60
C GLY A 45 -10.78 2.93 -2.54
N TYR A 46 -10.20 3.12 -1.36
CA TYR A 46 -8.79 2.89 -1.14
C TYR A 46 -8.48 2.42 0.28
N THR A 47 -7.37 1.72 0.42
CA THR A 47 -6.77 1.40 1.71
C THR A 47 -5.24 1.50 1.62
N VAL A 48 -4.62 1.85 2.74
CA VAL A 48 -3.16 1.93 2.89
C VAL A 48 -2.73 0.92 3.94
N ARG A 49 -1.71 0.13 3.59
CA ARG A 49 -1.14 -0.89 4.45
C ARG A 49 0.38 -0.81 4.34
N VAL A 50 1.05 -1.01 5.47
CA VAL A 50 2.49 -1.26 5.55
C VAL A 50 2.73 -2.75 5.38
N THR A 51 3.57 -3.14 4.42
CA THR A 51 3.94 -4.54 4.17
C THR A 51 5.45 -4.70 4.27
N PRO A 52 5.94 -5.90 4.61
CA PRO A 52 7.33 -6.25 4.39
C PRO A 52 7.76 -5.99 2.94
N HIS A 53 8.97 -5.47 2.75
CA HIS A 53 9.55 -5.23 1.43
C HIS A 53 11.04 -5.61 1.46
N HIS A 54 11.38 -6.71 0.78
CA HIS A 54 12.75 -7.18 0.64
C HIS A 54 12.86 -8.00 -0.66
N ALA A 55 14.02 -7.94 -1.33
CA ALA A 55 14.23 -8.58 -2.63
C ALA A 55 14.07 -10.11 -2.63
N LEU A 56 14.18 -10.74 -1.45
CA LEU A 56 14.02 -12.18 -1.26
C LEU A 56 12.57 -12.62 -0.94
N LEU A 57 11.63 -11.68 -0.79
CA LEU A 57 10.22 -12.03 -0.60
C LEU A 57 9.58 -12.30 -1.96
N ALA A 58 8.91 -13.45 -2.10
CA ALA A 58 8.19 -13.75 -3.33
C ALA A 58 6.91 -12.90 -3.43
N THR A 59 6.29 -12.57 -2.28
CA THR A 59 5.14 -11.67 -2.22
C THR A 59 5.11 -10.81 -0.95
N PRO A 60 4.43 -9.65 -0.96
CA PRO A 60 4.20 -8.83 0.24
C PRO A 60 3.29 -9.47 1.30
N ALA A 61 2.69 -10.63 1.01
CA ALA A 61 1.85 -11.38 1.93
C ALA A 61 2.64 -12.42 2.75
N GLU A 62 3.93 -12.59 2.47
CA GLU A 62 4.80 -13.47 3.24
C GLU A 62 5.18 -12.81 4.57
N LEU A 63 5.21 -13.62 5.63
CA LEU A 63 5.85 -13.26 6.89
C LEU A 63 7.35 -13.35 6.64
N GLY A 64 7.96 -12.22 6.28
CA GLY A 64 9.39 -12.18 5.97
C GLY A 64 10.25 -12.77 7.09
N LEU A 65 11.38 -13.40 6.72
CA LEU A 65 12.33 -13.94 7.68
C LEU A 65 13.01 -12.80 8.44
N ILE A 66 12.75 -12.68 9.74
CA ILE A 66 13.51 -11.80 10.64
C ILE A 66 14.75 -12.58 11.09
N ALA A 67 15.93 -12.20 10.60
CA ALA A 67 17.20 -12.63 11.17
C ALA A 67 17.68 -11.55 12.14
N VAL A 68 17.68 -11.84 13.43
CA VAL A 68 18.28 -10.97 14.45
C VAL A 68 19.76 -11.32 14.52
N ALA A 69 20.64 -10.33 14.37
CA ALA A 69 22.07 -10.53 14.61
C ALA A 69 22.33 -10.58 16.13
N ASP A 70 23.16 -11.53 16.57
CA ASP A 70 23.62 -11.65 17.96
C ASP A 70 24.46 -10.44 18.40
#